data_AF-A0A839IWE4-F1
#
_entry.id   AF-A0A839IWE4-F1
#
_cell.length_a   1.000
_cell.length_b   1.000
_cell.length_c   1.000
_cell.angle_alpha   90.00
_cell.angle_beta   90.00
_cell.angle_gamma   90.00
#
_symmetry.space_group_name_H-M   'P 1'
#
loop_
_entity.id
_entity.type
_entity.pdbx_description
1 polymer ?
#
loop_
_entity_poly.entity_id
_entity_poly.type
_entity_poly.pdbx_seq_one_letter_code
_entity_poly.pdbx_strand_id
1 'polypeptide(L)'
;KDSEIFFKEFSKKYDFSYNIEFSDKISAIAMVLNNIKTLVLNTNHTYSENELAVLTNHEIGVHMVTTMNGLLHPLKIFSHGFPDNEETQEGLAVFPEYMSNNLTVTRLKELAYRVIAVDSLAKGYPFSRTFRLLHNNYDLDRESAFYITLRAHRGGGFTKNYLYLSGLKKIYDYYHSGK
;
A
#
# COMPACT_ATOMS: atom_id res chain seq x y z
N LYS A 1 -14.67 8.37 11.60
CA LYS A 1 -14.33 9.13 12.84
C LYS A 1 -13.48 8.26 13.76
N ASP A 2 -13.88 7.01 14.01
CA ASP A 2 -13.10 6.10 14.85
C ASP A 2 -11.73 5.72 14.24
N SER A 3 -11.67 5.52 12.91
CA SER A 3 -10.40 5.31 12.19
C SER A 3 -9.42 6.46 12.39
N GLU A 4 -9.88 7.71 12.34
CA GLU A 4 -9.05 8.91 12.54
C GLU A 4 -8.41 8.94 13.93
N ILE A 5 -9.17 8.58 14.97
CA ILE A 5 -8.66 8.48 16.34
C ILE A 5 -7.55 7.44 16.39
N PHE A 6 -7.75 6.27 15.78
CA PHE A 6 -6.74 5.21 15.75
C PHE A 6 -5.43 5.67 15.08
N PHE A 7 -5.50 6.33 13.93
CA PHE A 7 -4.30 6.88 13.26
C PHE A 7 -3.62 7.97 14.09
N LYS A 8 -4.38 8.85 14.73
CA LYS A 8 -3.85 9.90 15.62
C LYS A 8 -3.15 9.31 16.84
N GLU A 9 -3.75 8.30 17.48
CA GLU A 9 -3.13 7.60 18.61
C GLU A 9 -1.84 6.90 18.21
N PHE A 10 -1.85 6.15 17.10
CA PHE A 10 -0.64 5.48 16.59
C PHE A 10 0.49 6.48 16.30
N SER A 11 0.15 7.68 15.82
CA SER A 11 1.13 8.69 15.43
C SER A 11 1.81 9.39 16.59
N LYS A 12 1.29 9.30 17.82
CA LYS A 12 1.90 9.91 19.03
C LYS A 12 3.31 9.40 19.33
N LYS A 13 3.71 8.26 18.76
CA LYS A 13 5.08 7.73 18.88
C LYS A 13 6.11 8.46 18.02
N TYR A 14 5.67 9.34 17.13
CA TYR A 14 6.54 10.11 16.24
C TYR A 14 6.43 11.61 16.52
N ASP A 15 7.53 12.32 16.33
CA ASP A 15 7.62 13.76 16.53
C ASP A 15 7.40 14.52 15.20
N PHE A 16 6.22 14.34 14.58
CA PHE A 16 5.81 15.11 13.41
C PHE A 16 4.29 15.31 13.33
N SER A 17 3.88 16.35 12.61
CA SER A 17 2.47 16.67 12.34
C SER A 17 2.11 16.41 10.89
N TYR A 18 0.89 15.94 10.65
CA TYR A 18 0.33 15.68 9.32
C TYR A 18 -1.19 15.93 9.33
N ASN A 19 -1.79 16.07 8.14
CA ASN A 19 -3.22 16.26 7.98
C ASN A 19 -3.94 14.94 7.74
N ILE A 20 -5.19 14.84 8.15
CA ILE A 20 -6.08 13.74 7.76
C ILE A 20 -7.23 14.32 6.94
N GLU A 21 -7.41 13.79 5.74
CA GLU A 21 -8.51 14.14 4.85
C GLU A 21 -9.36 12.91 4.54
N PHE A 22 -10.61 13.15 4.18
CA PHE A 22 -11.58 12.10 3.85
C PHE A 22 -12.00 12.25 2.40
N SER A 23 -12.02 11.15 1.65
CA SER A 23 -12.39 11.17 0.23
C SER A 23 -13.20 9.94 -0.16
N ASP A 24 -14.24 10.13 -0.96
CA ASP A 24 -15.01 9.07 -1.63
C ASP A 24 -14.46 8.75 -3.04
N LYS A 25 -13.45 9.50 -3.51
CA LYS A 25 -12.94 9.46 -4.89
C LYS A 25 -11.68 8.60 -5.06
N ILE A 26 -11.09 8.12 -3.97
CA ILE A 26 -9.91 7.27 -4.03
C ILE A 26 -10.32 5.81 -4.21
N SER A 27 -9.58 5.07 -5.03
CA SER A 27 -9.81 3.62 -5.18
C SER A 27 -9.02 2.77 -4.19
N ALA A 28 -8.11 3.39 -3.43
CA ALA A 28 -7.45 2.75 -2.29
C ALA A 28 -8.31 2.97 -1.05
N ILE A 29 -8.18 2.12 -0.03
CA ILE A 29 -8.87 2.32 1.24
C ILE A 29 -8.20 3.44 2.06
N ALA A 30 -6.89 3.59 1.98
CA ALA A 30 -6.17 4.77 2.45
C ALA A 30 -4.95 5.03 1.57
N MET A 31 -4.38 6.24 1.65
CA MET A 31 -3.08 6.58 1.05
C MET A 31 -2.46 7.81 1.69
N VAL A 32 -1.12 7.90 1.70
CA VAL A 32 -0.41 9.16 1.99
C VAL A 32 -0.12 9.95 0.70
N LEU A 33 -0.41 11.25 0.76
CA LEU A 33 0.04 12.25 -0.21
C LEU A 33 1.29 12.94 0.35
N ASN A 34 2.46 12.40 0.02
CA ASN A 34 3.74 12.79 0.61
C ASN A 34 4.05 14.30 0.46
N ASN A 35 3.69 14.89 -0.69
CA ASN A 35 3.98 16.30 -1.00
C ASN A 35 3.24 17.30 -0.09
N ILE A 36 2.06 16.94 0.41
CA ILE A 36 1.24 17.78 1.29
C ILE A 36 1.12 17.24 2.71
N LYS A 37 1.80 16.12 3.01
CA LYS A 37 1.80 15.48 4.34
C LYS A 37 0.37 15.17 4.81
N THR A 38 -0.40 14.53 3.95
CA THR A 38 -1.81 14.23 4.21
C THR A 38 -2.06 12.73 4.10
N LEU A 39 -2.66 12.14 5.14
CA LEU A 39 -3.29 10.83 5.07
C LEU A 39 -4.72 11.01 4.54
N VAL A 40 -5.05 10.37 3.42
CA VAL A 40 -6.40 10.36 2.86
C VAL A 40 -7.07 9.04 3.20
N LEU A 41 -8.23 9.10 3.85
CA LEU A 41 -9.04 7.95 4.23
C LEU A 41 -10.26 7.84 3.31
N ASN A 42 -10.53 6.64 2.80
CA ASN A 42 -11.71 6.38 1.99
C ASN A 42 -12.97 6.38 2.86
N THR A 43 -13.96 7.20 2.52
CA THR A 43 -15.25 7.26 3.23
C THR A 43 -16.22 6.16 2.82
N ASN A 44 -15.98 5.48 1.70
CA ASN A 44 -16.77 4.36 1.22
C ASN A 44 -16.30 3.01 1.80
N HIS A 45 -15.29 3.01 2.69
CA HIS A 45 -14.74 1.79 3.29
C HIS A 45 -14.95 1.78 4.80
N THR A 46 -15.35 0.62 5.32
CA THR A 46 -15.40 0.35 6.76
C THR A 46 -14.18 -0.48 7.13
N TYR A 47 -13.36 0.04 8.04
CA TYR A 47 -12.09 -0.58 8.41
C TYR A 47 -12.28 -1.57 9.55
N SER A 48 -11.74 -2.78 9.37
CA SER A 48 -11.51 -3.72 10.47
C SER A 48 -10.31 -3.31 11.33
N GLU A 49 -10.22 -3.85 12.54
CA GLU A 49 -9.08 -3.62 13.42
C GLU A 49 -7.75 -4.06 12.79
N ASN A 50 -7.73 -5.20 12.09
CA ASN A 50 -6.53 -5.66 11.38
C ASN A 50 -6.14 -4.72 10.24
N GLU A 51 -7.10 -4.21 9.47
CA GLU A 51 -6.80 -3.22 8.42
C GLU A 51 -6.25 -1.92 9.02
N LEU A 52 -6.79 -1.44 10.15
CA LEU A 52 -6.24 -0.27 10.84
C LEU A 52 -4.81 -0.53 11.32
N ALA A 53 -4.52 -1.71 11.87
CA ALA A 53 -3.18 -2.11 12.28
C ALA A 53 -2.20 -2.24 11.10
N VAL A 54 -2.65 -2.77 9.97
CA VAL A 54 -1.89 -2.82 8.71
C VAL A 54 -1.61 -1.40 8.21
N LEU A 55 -2.64 -0.59 8.01
CA LEU A 55 -2.54 0.73 7.40
C LEU A 55 -1.76 1.72 8.25
N THR A 56 -1.86 1.65 9.58
CA THR A 56 -1.04 2.51 10.45
C THR A 56 0.45 2.23 10.28
N ASN A 57 0.85 0.96 10.24
CA ASN A 57 2.24 0.60 9.97
C ASN A 57 2.66 0.97 8.54
N HIS A 58 1.81 0.72 7.55
CA HIS A 58 2.10 0.95 6.14
C HIS A 58 2.17 2.44 5.78
N GLU A 59 1.07 3.17 6.01
CA GLU A 59 0.90 4.55 5.60
C GLU A 59 1.64 5.51 6.54
N ILE A 60 1.52 5.34 7.86
CA ILE A 60 2.20 6.24 8.80
C ILE A 60 3.60 5.75 9.10
N GLY A 61 3.74 4.49 9.54
CA GLY A 61 5.00 3.93 10.01
C GLY A 61 6.11 3.88 8.97
N VAL A 62 5.75 3.90 7.68
CA VAL A 62 6.72 3.94 6.58
C VAL A 62 6.51 5.17 5.73
N HIS A 63 5.44 5.28 4.93
CA HIS A 63 5.33 6.36 3.93
C HIS A 63 5.42 7.77 4.54
N MET A 64 4.71 8.03 5.63
CA MET A 64 4.78 9.32 6.33
C MET A 64 6.13 9.51 7.04
N VAL A 65 6.60 8.52 7.80
CA VAL A 65 7.87 8.60 8.54
C VAL A 65 9.05 8.84 7.61
N THR A 66 9.16 8.09 6.50
CA THR A 66 10.26 8.25 5.53
C THR A 66 10.20 9.61 4.84
N THR A 67 9.00 10.10 4.53
CA THR A 67 8.78 11.45 3.99
C THR A 67 9.26 12.53 4.98
N MET A 68 8.83 12.44 6.25
CA MET A 68 9.21 13.41 7.28
C MET A 68 10.72 13.38 7.55
N ASN A 69 11.30 12.19 7.66
CA ASN A 69 12.75 12.02 7.80
C ASN A 69 13.51 12.64 6.62
N GLY A 70 13.05 12.41 5.39
CA GLY A 70 13.60 13.01 4.18
C GLY A 70 13.63 14.54 4.22
N LEU A 71 12.62 15.17 4.82
CA LEU A 71 12.49 16.62 4.96
C LEU A 71 13.35 17.23 6.06
N LEU A 72 13.78 16.44 7.05
CA LEU A 72 14.68 16.88 8.12
C LEU A 72 16.13 17.04 7.64
N HIS A 73 16.52 16.37 6.56
CA HIS A 73 17.87 16.50 6.01
C HIS A 73 18.11 17.92 5.45
N PRO A 74 19.29 18.54 5.71
CA PRO A 74 19.58 19.92 5.29
C PRO A 74 19.33 20.21 3.80
N LEU A 75 19.67 19.25 2.93
CA LEU A 75 19.52 19.38 1.48
C LEU A 75 18.15 18.90 0.96
N LYS A 76 17.37 18.18 1.78
CA LYS A 76 16.04 17.62 1.43
C LYS A 76 15.98 16.78 0.14
N ILE A 77 17.11 16.36 -0.40
CA ILE A 77 17.17 15.55 -1.62
C ILE A 77 16.38 14.24 -1.46
N PHE A 78 16.40 13.66 -0.27
CA PHE A 78 15.71 12.40 0.04
C PHE A 78 14.19 12.53 0.13
N SER A 79 13.64 13.74 0.31
CA SER A 79 12.18 13.92 0.33
C SER A 79 11.52 13.75 -1.04
N HIS A 80 12.31 13.73 -2.12
CA HIS A 80 11.83 13.57 -3.49
C HIS A 80 11.82 12.10 -3.94
N GLY A 81 12.49 11.21 -3.20
CA GLY A 81 12.77 9.84 -3.64
C GLY A 81 13.84 9.76 -4.72
N PHE A 82 14.41 8.57 -4.90
CA PHE A 82 15.32 8.24 -6.00
C PHE A 82 14.61 7.38 -7.06
N PRO A 83 15.17 7.27 -8.28
CA PRO A 83 14.79 6.21 -9.21
C PRO A 83 14.78 4.85 -8.49
N ASP A 84 13.77 4.03 -8.80
CA ASP A 84 13.57 2.69 -8.22
C ASP A 84 13.34 2.62 -6.70
N ASN A 85 13.23 3.76 -6.01
CA ASN A 85 12.90 3.80 -4.57
C ASN A 85 11.50 3.22 -4.27
N GLU A 86 10.59 3.23 -5.24
CA GLU A 86 9.22 2.79 -5.02
C GLU A 86 9.13 1.33 -4.57
N GLU A 87 9.92 0.43 -5.17
CA GLU A 87 9.93 -0.97 -4.72
C GLU A 87 10.44 -1.13 -3.29
N THR A 88 11.44 -0.32 -2.94
CA THR A 88 11.98 -0.29 -1.57
C THR A 88 10.95 0.27 -0.60
N GLN A 89 10.24 1.35 -0.93
CA GLN A 89 9.19 1.93 -0.07
C GLN A 89 8.04 0.96 0.14
N GLU A 90 7.50 0.35 -0.93
CA GLU A 90 6.39 -0.60 -0.79
C GLU A 90 6.84 -1.87 -0.04
N GLY A 91 8.07 -2.36 -0.30
CA GLY A 91 8.65 -3.48 0.44
C GLY A 91 8.82 -3.17 1.92
N LEU A 92 9.37 -2.00 2.23
CA LEU A 92 9.49 -1.50 3.60
C LEU A 92 8.12 -1.30 4.24
N ALA A 93 7.08 -0.91 3.50
CA ALA A 93 5.74 -0.69 4.05
C ALA A 93 5.02 -2.01 4.40
N VAL A 94 5.24 -3.06 3.61
CA VAL A 94 4.69 -4.41 3.89
C VAL A 94 5.48 -5.15 4.97
N PHE A 95 6.78 -4.88 5.13
CA PHE A 95 7.61 -5.59 6.09
C PHE A 95 7.16 -5.43 7.57
N PRO A 96 6.79 -4.25 8.08
CA PRO A 96 6.14 -4.07 9.37
C PRO A 96 4.78 -4.77 9.47
N GLU A 97 4.00 -4.91 8.39
CA GLU A 97 2.78 -5.73 8.41
C GLU A 97 3.15 -7.17 8.81
N TYR A 98 4.22 -7.71 8.22
CA TYR A 98 4.75 -9.04 8.55
C TYR A 98 5.30 -9.11 9.98
N MET A 99 6.19 -8.20 10.36
CA MET A 99 6.86 -8.22 11.68
C MET A 99 5.90 -7.98 12.84
N SER A 100 4.78 -7.30 12.61
CA SER A 100 3.73 -7.07 13.61
C SER A 100 2.64 -8.15 13.62
N ASN A 101 2.82 -9.23 12.84
CA ASN A 101 1.85 -10.33 12.69
C ASN A 101 0.47 -9.85 12.16
N ASN A 102 0.46 -8.72 11.44
CA ASN A 102 -0.74 -8.16 10.82
C ASN A 102 -0.89 -8.55 9.33
N LEU A 103 0.17 -9.06 8.70
CA LEU A 103 0.13 -9.65 7.37
C LEU A 103 -0.56 -11.02 7.41
N THR A 104 -1.90 -10.99 7.41
CA THR A 104 -2.72 -12.20 7.38
C THR A 104 -2.60 -12.94 6.05
N VAL A 105 -3.01 -14.22 6.02
CA VAL A 105 -3.09 -15.00 4.77
C VAL A 105 -4.02 -14.32 3.76
N THR A 106 -5.13 -13.73 4.22
CA THR A 106 -6.05 -12.97 3.37
C THR A 106 -5.35 -11.78 2.74
N ARG A 107 -4.62 -11.00 3.52
CA ARG A 107 -3.84 -9.85 3.03
C ARG A 107 -2.73 -10.28 2.07
N LEU A 108 -2.00 -11.35 2.37
CA LEU A 108 -0.97 -11.89 1.49
C LEU A 108 -1.55 -12.35 0.14
N LYS A 109 -2.70 -13.02 0.15
CA LYS A 109 -3.44 -13.40 -1.07
C LYS A 109 -3.86 -12.18 -1.87
N GLU A 110 -4.38 -11.14 -1.21
CA GLU A 110 -4.75 -9.87 -1.86
C GLU A 110 -3.55 -9.26 -2.61
N LEU A 111 -2.38 -9.20 -1.98
CA LEU A 111 -1.15 -8.73 -2.62
C LEU A 111 -0.74 -9.62 -3.80
N ALA A 112 -0.83 -10.95 -3.65
CA ALA A 112 -0.52 -11.90 -4.73
C ALA A 112 -1.45 -11.77 -5.93
N TYR A 113 -2.76 -11.60 -5.72
CA TYR A 113 -3.72 -11.39 -6.79
C TYR A 113 -3.48 -10.07 -7.53
N ARG A 114 -3.00 -9.03 -6.84
CA ARG A 114 -2.58 -7.79 -7.49
C ARG A 114 -1.37 -8.00 -8.40
N VAL A 115 -0.39 -8.81 -7.99
CA VAL A 115 0.75 -9.18 -8.85
C VAL A 115 0.27 -9.91 -10.10
N ILE A 116 -0.64 -10.89 -9.93
CA ILE A 116 -1.26 -11.63 -11.06
C ILE A 116 -2.00 -10.69 -12.02
N ALA A 117 -2.76 -9.73 -11.49
CA ALA A 117 -3.51 -8.77 -12.31
C ALA A 117 -2.60 -7.81 -13.10
N VAL A 118 -1.45 -7.42 -12.51
CA VAL A 118 -0.45 -6.63 -13.22
C VAL A 118 0.25 -7.46 -14.30
N ASP A 119 0.59 -8.72 -14.02
CA ASP A 119 1.16 -9.64 -15.02
C ASP A 119 0.21 -9.86 -16.20
N SER A 120 -1.09 -10.06 -15.95
CA SER A 120 -2.06 -10.21 -17.03
C SER A 120 -2.20 -8.93 -17.87
N LEU A 121 -2.16 -7.76 -17.23
CA LEU A 121 -2.13 -6.48 -17.94
C LEU A 121 -0.88 -6.34 -18.81
N ALA A 122 0.30 -6.68 -18.29
CA ALA A 122 1.57 -6.63 -19.03
C ALA A 122 1.56 -7.57 -20.25
N LYS A 123 0.82 -8.68 -20.18
CA LYS A 123 0.55 -9.60 -21.29
C LYS A 123 -0.49 -9.08 -22.30
N GLY A 124 -0.98 -7.84 -22.13
CA GLY A 124 -1.95 -7.21 -23.01
C GLY A 124 -3.38 -7.70 -22.81
N TYR A 125 -3.70 -8.34 -21.67
CA TYR A 125 -5.06 -8.80 -21.43
C TYR A 125 -5.99 -7.61 -21.23
N PRO A 126 -7.18 -7.55 -21.87
CA PRO A 126 -8.15 -6.51 -21.56
C PRO A 126 -8.71 -6.70 -20.13
N PHE A 127 -9.32 -5.65 -19.59
CA PHE A 127 -9.98 -5.66 -18.28
C PHE A 127 -10.83 -6.92 -18.07
N SER A 128 -11.72 -7.24 -19.02
CA SER A 128 -12.65 -8.37 -18.89
C SER A 128 -11.97 -9.74 -18.84
N ARG A 129 -10.76 -9.87 -19.40
CA ARG A 129 -9.97 -11.10 -19.33
C ARG A 129 -9.22 -11.20 -17.99
N THR A 130 -8.68 -10.10 -17.49
CA THR A 130 -8.08 -10.04 -16.14
C THR A 130 -9.13 -10.33 -15.06
N PHE A 131 -10.32 -9.74 -15.16
CA PHE A 131 -11.44 -10.02 -14.25
C PHE A 131 -11.82 -11.51 -14.24
N ARG A 132 -12.00 -12.11 -15.43
CA ARG A 132 -12.34 -13.53 -15.55
C ARG A 132 -11.23 -14.44 -15.02
N LEU A 133 -9.97 -14.08 -15.21
CA LEU A 133 -8.85 -14.80 -14.62
C LEU A 133 -8.97 -14.85 -13.10
N LEU A 134 -9.20 -13.70 -12.45
CA LEU A 134 -9.33 -13.63 -11.00
C LEU A 134 -10.59 -14.35 -10.49
N HIS A 135 -11.75 -14.10 -11.11
CA HIS A 135 -13.02 -14.65 -10.65
C HIS A 135 -13.16 -16.15 -10.93
N ASN A 136 -12.81 -16.60 -12.14
CA ASN A 136 -13.11 -17.97 -12.58
C ASN A 136 -11.97 -18.95 -12.34
N ASN A 137 -10.72 -18.49 -12.35
CA ASN A 137 -9.56 -19.39 -12.21
C ASN A 137 -8.98 -19.37 -10.78
N TYR A 138 -9.18 -18.28 -10.05
CA TYR A 138 -8.69 -18.12 -8.67
C TYR A 138 -9.83 -18.02 -7.64
N ASP A 139 -11.08 -18.18 -8.07
CA ASP A 139 -12.28 -18.23 -7.23
C ASP A 139 -12.47 -17.00 -6.30
N LEU A 140 -11.98 -15.82 -6.72
CA LEU A 140 -12.31 -14.59 -6.00
C LEU A 140 -13.79 -14.28 -6.15
N ASP A 141 -14.40 -13.69 -5.13
CA ASP A 141 -15.72 -13.10 -5.29
C ASP A 141 -15.70 -11.97 -6.34
N ARG A 142 -16.88 -11.64 -6.88
CA ARG A 142 -17.02 -10.68 -7.97
C ARG A 142 -16.52 -9.29 -7.60
N GLU A 143 -16.72 -8.84 -6.37
CA GLU A 143 -16.31 -7.50 -5.96
C GLU A 143 -14.79 -7.42 -5.83
N SER A 144 -14.17 -8.36 -5.13
CA SER A 144 -12.70 -8.42 -5.00
C SER A 144 -12.01 -8.53 -6.36
N ALA A 145 -12.50 -9.42 -7.24
CA ALA A 145 -11.97 -9.57 -8.59
C ALA A 145 -12.10 -8.27 -9.40
N PHE A 146 -13.23 -7.58 -9.28
CA PHE A 146 -13.47 -6.30 -9.95
C PHE A 146 -12.52 -5.22 -9.45
N TYR A 147 -12.41 -5.02 -8.13
CA TYR A 147 -11.56 -3.97 -7.55
C TYR A 147 -10.08 -4.17 -7.85
N ILE A 148 -9.58 -5.42 -7.77
CA ILE A 148 -8.19 -5.72 -8.12
C ILE A 148 -7.94 -5.47 -9.61
N THR A 149 -8.87 -5.88 -10.48
CA THR A 149 -8.78 -5.64 -11.93
C THR A 149 -8.79 -4.14 -12.24
N LEU A 150 -9.73 -3.38 -11.65
CA LEU A 150 -9.82 -1.93 -11.78
C LEU A 150 -8.53 -1.26 -11.35
N ARG A 151 -7.95 -1.68 -10.23
CA ARG A 151 -6.72 -1.10 -9.72
C ARG A 151 -5.53 -1.32 -10.66
N ALA A 152 -5.47 -2.47 -11.34
CA ALA A 152 -4.43 -2.73 -12.35
C ALA A 152 -4.68 -1.94 -13.64
N HIS A 153 -5.92 -1.88 -14.13
CA HIS A 153 -6.26 -1.31 -15.44
C HIS A 153 -6.49 0.21 -15.44
N ARG A 154 -6.69 0.84 -14.29
CA ARG A 154 -6.91 2.29 -14.20
C ARG A 154 -5.74 3.10 -14.77
N GLY A 155 -6.06 4.24 -15.40
CA GLY A 155 -5.06 5.17 -15.91
C GLY A 155 -4.17 4.63 -17.04
N GLY A 156 -4.61 3.59 -17.75
CA GLY A 156 -3.84 2.97 -18.86
C GLY A 156 -2.89 1.85 -18.43
N GLY A 157 -2.87 1.49 -17.14
CA GLY A 157 -2.05 0.40 -16.60
C GLY A 157 -1.21 0.86 -15.42
N PHE A 158 -1.67 0.55 -14.21
CA PHE A 158 -1.01 0.90 -12.96
C PHE A 158 -0.24 -0.31 -12.41
N THR A 159 1.02 -0.45 -12.82
CA THR A 159 1.87 -1.61 -12.55
C THR A 159 2.53 -1.62 -11.18
N LYS A 160 2.40 -0.52 -10.40
CA LYS A 160 2.98 -0.37 -9.06
C LYS A 160 2.72 -1.56 -8.13
N ASN A 161 1.54 -2.18 -8.24
CA ASN A 161 1.19 -3.29 -7.35
C ASN A 161 2.04 -4.56 -7.54
N TYR A 162 2.82 -4.65 -8.62
CA TYR A 162 3.80 -5.71 -8.81
C TYR A 162 4.92 -5.64 -7.74
N LEU A 163 5.23 -4.44 -7.24
CA LEU A 163 6.38 -4.17 -6.39
C LEU A 163 6.22 -4.62 -4.93
N TYR A 164 5.00 -4.87 -4.46
CA TYR A 164 4.74 -5.20 -3.05
C TYR A 164 5.49 -6.46 -2.59
N LEU A 165 5.31 -7.58 -3.29
CA LEU A 165 5.86 -8.87 -2.87
C LEU A 165 7.34 -9.01 -3.22
N SER A 166 7.79 -8.44 -4.36
CA SER A 166 9.20 -8.43 -4.70
C SER A 166 9.99 -7.53 -3.74
N GLY A 167 9.45 -6.35 -3.42
CA GLY A 167 10.00 -5.45 -2.40
C GLY A 167 10.08 -6.13 -1.04
N LEU A 168 8.99 -6.76 -0.57
CA LEU A 168 8.98 -7.48 0.70
C LEU A 168 10.08 -8.55 0.75
N LYS A 169 10.23 -9.35 -0.32
CA LYS A 169 11.26 -10.39 -0.39
C LYS A 169 12.67 -9.80 -0.26
N LYS A 170 12.96 -8.71 -0.97
CA LYS A 170 14.26 -8.03 -0.92
C LYS A 170 14.57 -7.49 0.48
N ILE A 171 13.60 -6.82 1.12
CA ILE A 171 13.74 -6.31 2.49
C ILE A 171 13.92 -7.45 3.50
N TYR A 172 13.13 -8.50 3.38
CA TYR A 172 13.23 -9.68 4.22
C TYR A 172 14.62 -10.32 4.13
N ASP A 173 15.12 -10.55 2.91
CA ASP A 173 16.45 -11.13 2.69
C ASP A 173 17.56 -10.24 3.25
N TYR A 174 17.43 -8.93 3.06
CA TYR A 174 18.38 -7.96 3.60
C TYR A 174 18.45 -8.03 5.13
N TYR A 175 17.29 -8.00 5.80
CA TYR A 175 17.19 -8.15 7.25
C TYR A 175 17.79 -9.48 7.75
N HIS A 176 17.51 -10.60 7.07
CA HIS A 176 18.04 -11.92 7.44
C HIS A 176 19.53 -12.07 7.16
N SER A 177 20.11 -11.22 6.30
CA SER A 177 21.56 -11.16 6.10
C SER A 177 22.31 -10.46 7.24
N GLY A 178 21.60 -9.98 8.27
CA GLY A 178 22.17 -9.29 9.42
C GLY A 178 22.59 -7.85 9.12
N LYS A 179 21.97 -7.25 8.10
CA LYS A 179 22.24 -5.88 7.65
C LYS A 179 21.08 -4.94 7.92
#